data_AF-A0A0W0YPJ7-F1
#
_entry.id   AF-A0A0W0YPJ7-F1
#
_cell.length_a   1.000
_cell.length_b   1.000
_cell.length_c   1.000
_cell.angle_alpha   90.00
_cell.angle_beta   90.00
_cell.angle_gamma   90.00
#
_symmetry.space_group_name_H-M   'P 1'
#
loop_
_entity.id
_entity.type
_entity.pdbx_description
1 polymer ?
#
loop_
_entity_poly.entity_id
_entity_poly.type
_entity_poly.pdbx_seq_one_letter_code
_entity_poly.pdbx_strand_id
1 'polypeptide(L)'
;MRATIAVLMCLVNFSSFAFDHTYYVSGEDENGIELEGIIYSYNGERDVSGELTDENGNNHDFNGQWDGYGHISGETDEGISVELNVN
;
A
#
# COMPACT_ATOMS: atom_id res chain seq x y z
N MET A 1 -13.42 -2.07 53.01
CA MET A 1 -12.83 -0.83 52.47
C MET A 1 -12.05 -1.19 51.22
N ARG A 2 -12.37 -0.49 50.12
CA ARG A 2 -11.56 -0.21 48.92
C ARG A 2 -11.21 -1.38 47.98
N ALA A 3 -12.05 -1.50 46.96
CA ALA A 3 -11.79 -2.15 45.69
C ALA A 3 -10.52 -1.60 45.04
N THR A 4 -9.65 -2.48 44.56
CA THR A 4 -8.53 -2.15 43.67
C THR A 4 -8.87 -2.67 42.29
N ILE A 5 -9.59 -1.83 41.53
CA ILE A 5 -9.77 -2.00 40.09
C ILE A 5 -8.46 -1.53 39.47
N ALA A 6 -7.59 -2.47 39.09
CA ALA A 6 -6.46 -2.18 38.24
C ALA A 6 -6.99 -2.03 36.80
N VAL A 7 -7.32 -0.79 36.42
CA VAL A 7 -7.59 -0.43 35.03
C VAL A 7 -6.25 -0.54 34.29
N LEU A 8 -6.01 -1.68 33.68
CA LEU A 8 -4.92 -1.88 32.72
C LEU A 8 -5.24 -1.01 31.50
N MET A 9 -4.73 0.22 31.51
CA MET A 9 -4.71 1.10 30.34
C MET A 9 -3.93 0.39 29.24
N CYS A 10 -4.65 -0.28 28.35
CA CYS A 10 -4.16 -0.56 27.01
C CYS A 10 -3.94 0.78 26.32
N LEU A 11 -2.74 1.34 26.51
CA LEU A 11 -2.14 2.32 25.61
C LEU A 11 -1.88 1.60 24.29
N VAL A 12 -2.95 1.36 23.53
CA VAL A 12 -2.85 1.21 22.08
C VAL A 12 -2.33 2.55 21.59
N ASN A 13 -1.00 2.60 21.47
CA ASN A 13 -0.32 3.59 20.67
C ASN A 13 -0.89 3.40 19.27
N PHE A 14 -1.86 4.23 18.90
CA PHE A 14 -2.18 4.49 17.50
C PHE A 14 -0.96 5.22 16.96
N SER A 15 0.06 4.45 16.57
CA SER A 15 1.11 4.91 15.69
C SER A 15 0.39 5.53 14.50
N SER A 16 0.53 6.84 14.33
CA SER A 16 0.07 7.53 13.13
C SER A 16 0.78 6.89 11.95
N PHE A 17 0.09 6.02 11.23
CA PHE A 17 0.54 5.40 9.99
C PHE A 17 0.53 6.48 8.89
N ALA A 18 1.39 7.49 9.02
CA ALA A 18 1.62 8.47 7.97
C ALA A 18 2.70 7.90 7.06
N PHE A 19 2.33 7.53 5.84
CA PHE A 19 3.29 7.12 4.81
C PHE A 19 4.33 8.24 4.61
N ASP A 20 5.60 7.87 4.56
CA ASP A 20 6.70 8.85 4.47
C ASP A 20 6.93 9.30 3.02
N HIS A 21 6.54 8.46 2.05
CA HIS A 21 6.67 8.74 0.64
C HIS A 21 5.44 8.33 -0.16
N THR A 22 5.20 9.09 -1.23
CA THR A 22 4.12 8.90 -2.19
C THR A 22 4.71 8.96 -3.59
N TYR A 23 4.42 7.97 -4.43
CA TYR A 23 4.94 7.81 -5.77
C TYR A 23 3.80 7.70 -6.77
N TYR A 24 3.91 8.43 -7.88
CA TYR A 24 3.05 8.20 -9.03
C TYR A 24 3.64 7.05 -9.83
N VAL A 25 2.79 6.09 -10.18
CA VAL A 25 3.20 4.87 -10.85
C VAL A 25 2.31 4.60 -12.06
N SER A 26 2.85 3.83 -12.99
CA SER A 26 2.09 3.21 -14.06
C SER A 26 2.68 1.86 -14.44
N GLY A 27 1.85 1.00 -15.00
CA GLY A 27 2.21 -0.36 -15.34
C GLY A 27 1.08 -1.12 -16.02
N GLU A 28 1.21 -2.45 -16.03
CA GLU A 28 0.30 -3.36 -16.71
C GLU A 28 0.04 -4.56 -15.79
N ASP A 29 -1.21 -5.03 -15.75
CA ASP A 29 -1.57 -6.27 -15.06
C ASP A 29 -1.22 -7.51 -15.91
N GLU A 30 -1.40 -8.70 -15.36
CA GLU A 30 -1.16 -9.95 -16.10
C GLU A 30 -2.10 -10.18 -17.30
N ASN A 31 -3.22 -9.45 -17.39
CA ASN A 31 -4.19 -9.53 -18.49
C ASN A 31 -3.91 -8.52 -19.60
N GLY A 32 -2.94 -7.63 -19.41
CA GLY A 32 -2.56 -6.59 -20.34
C GLY A 32 -3.34 -5.28 -20.18
N ILE A 33 -3.95 -5.06 -19.02
CA ILE A 33 -4.69 -3.84 -18.69
C ILE A 33 -3.71 -2.81 -18.12
N GLU A 34 -3.67 -1.63 -18.73
CA GLU A 34 -2.90 -0.50 -18.22
C GLU A 34 -3.49 0.01 -16.89
N LEU A 35 -2.61 0.20 -15.92
CA LEU A 35 -2.94 0.70 -14.58
C LEU A 35 -2.06 1.91 -14.25
N GLU A 36 -2.64 2.95 -13.69
CA GLU A 36 -1.92 4.12 -13.17
C GLU A 36 -2.42 4.49 -11.79
N GLY A 37 -1.55 5.07 -10.95
CA GLY A 37 -2.00 5.42 -9.62
C GLY A 37 -0.94 5.95 -8.68
N ILE A 38 -1.23 5.81 -7.39
CA ILE A 38 -0.44 6.35 -6.30
C ILE A 38 -0.05 5.22 -5.36
N ILE A 39 1.26 5.05 -5.15
CA ILE A 39 1.82 4.13 -4.16
C ILE A 39 2.35 4.90 -2.97
N TYR A 40 2.02 4.40 -1.78
CA TYR A 40 2.48 4.86 -0.50
C TYR A 40 3.52 3.90 0.09
N SER A 41 4.56 4.43 0.69
CA SER A 41 5.60 3.62 1.33
C SER A 41 6.16 4.27 2.59
N TYR A 42 6.75 3.45 3.45
CA TYR A 42 7.54 3.89 4.60
C TYR A 42 9.03 3.85 4.28
N ASN A 43 9.77 4.81 4.80
CA ASN A 43 11.21 4.87 4.62
C ASN A 43 11.89 3.63 5.23
N GLY A 44 12.66 2.92 4.40
CA GLY A 44 13.37 1.71 4.78
C GLY A 44 12.54 0.43 4.73
N GLU A 45 11.25 0.49 4.37
CA GLU A 45 10.41 -0.68 4.14
C GLU A 45 10.39 -1.06 2.64
N ARG A 46 10.32 -2.37 2.38
CA ARG A 46 10.11 -2.88 1.01
C ARG A 46 8.63 -2.97 0.68
N ASP A 47 7.80 -3.24 1.67
CA ASP A 47 6.35 -3.34 1.51
C ASP A 47 5.75 -1.96 1.17
N VAL A 48 4.82 -1.96 0.24
CA VAL A 48 4.10 -0.77 -0.21
C VAL A 48 2.63 -1.09 -0.43
N SER A 49 1.80 -0.06 -0.35
CA SER A 49 0.38 -0.14 -0.67
C SER A 49 -0.06 1.09 -1.44
N GLY A 50 -1.16 1.01 -2.17
CA GLY A 50 -1.62 2.13 -2.98
C GLY A 50 -2.97 1.92 -3.62
N GLU A 51 -3.34 2.86 -4.46
CA GLU A 51 -4.56 2.83 -5.26
C GLU A 51 -4.17 2.97 -6.73
N LEU A 52 -4.66 2.05 -7.56
CA LEU A 52 -4.50 2.05 -9.01
C LEU A 52 -5.84 2.28 -9.68
N THR A 53 -5.83 2.87 -10.86
CA THR A 53 -7.00 3.10 -11.70
C THR A 53 -6.74 2.51 -13.08
N ASP A 54 -7.69 1.75 -13.59
CA ASP A 54 -7.61 1.18 -14.94
C ASP A 54 -8.13 2.15 -16.01
N GLU A 55 -7.95 1.79 -17.29
CA GLU A 55 -8.45 2.57 -18.43
C GLU A 55 -9.99 2.78 -18.45
N ASN A 56 -10.73 1.95 -17.72
CA ASN A 56 -12.18 2.04 -17.58
C ASN A 56 -12.61 2.93 -16.41
N GLY A 57 -11.64 3.45 -15.63
CA GLY A 57 -11.87 4.28 -14.46
C GLY A 57 -12.26 3.49 -13.21
N ASN A 58 -11.99 2.18 -13.15
CA ASN A 58 -12.19 1.40 -11.93
C ASN A 58 -10.96 1.54 -11.03
N ASN A 59 -11.20 1.69 -9.73
CA ASN A 59 -10.14 1.74 -8.72
C ASN A 59 -9.88 0.35 -8.15
N HIS A 60 -8.60 0.05 -7.97
CA HIS A 60 -8.08 -1.20 -7.41
C HIS A 60 -7.14 -0.88 -6.25
N ASP A 61 -7.34 -1.56 -5.12
CA ASP A 61 -6.39 -1.45 -4.00
C ASP A 61 -5.17 -2.31 -4.34
N PHE A 62 -3.97 -1.77 -4.17
CA PHE A 62 -2.72 -2.45 -4.49
C PHE A 62 -1.89 -2.72 -3.25
N ASN A 63 -1.31 -3.92 -3.16
CA ASN A 63 -0.28 -4.26 -2.19
C ASN A 63 0.89 -4.92 -2.91
N GLY A 64 2.11 -4.49 -2.59
CA GLY A 64 3.30 -4.98 -3.28
C GLY A 64 4.60 -4.71 -2.55
N GLN A 65 5.71 -4.94 -3.24
CA GLN A 65 7.06 -4.76 -2.72
C GLN A 65 7.97 -4.06 -3.73
N TRP A 66 8.89 -3.24 -3.23
CA TRP A 66 9.99 -2.71 -4.01
C TRP A 66 10.98 -3.81 -4.40
N ASP A 67 11.07 -4.06 -5.70
CA ASP A 67 12.09 -4.92 -6.28
C ASP A 67 13.42 -4.18 -6.48
N GLY A 68 13.37 -2.85 -6.44
CA GLY A 68 14.50 -1.94 -6.59
C GLY A 68 14.41 -1.13 -7.88
N TYR A 69 15.26 -0.11 -8.00
CA TYR A 69 15.38 0.74 -9.19
C TYR A 69 14.06 1.39 -9.67
N GLY A 70 13.13 1.69 -8.74
CA GLY A 70 11.85 2.31 -9.08
C GLY A 70 10.81 1.33 -9.63
N HIS A 71 11.05 0.03 -9.51
CA HIS A 71 10.12 -1.03 -9.88
C HIS A 71 9.43 -1.63 -8.65
N ILE A 72 8.14 -1.91 -8.79
CA ILE A 72 7.28 -2.48 -7.75
C ILE A 72 6.50 -3.64 -8.37
N SER A 73 6.53 -4.81 -7.72
CA SER A 73 5.65 -5.93 -8.04
C SER A 73 4.64 -6.14 -6.92
N GLY A 74 3.45 -6.59 -7.26
CA GLY A 74 2.41 -6.84 -6.27
C GLY A 74 1.13 -7.37 -6.88
N GLU A 75 0.05 -7.26 -6.11
CA GLU A 75 -1.27 -7.71 -6.51
C GLU A 75 -2.35 -6.70 -6.13
N THR A 76 -3.44 -6.68 -6.90
CA THR A 76 -4.66 -5.95 -6.55
C THR A 76 -5.46 -6.70 -5.47
N ASP A 77 -6.50 -6.08 -4.92
CA ASP A 77 -7.45 -6.72 -3.99
C ASP A 77 -8.22 -7.89 -4.62
N GLU A 78 -8.27 -7.95 -5.94
CA GLU A 78 -8.82 -9.09 -6.70
C GLU A 78 -7.81 -10.24 -6.88
N GLY A 79 -6.57 -10.07 -6.41
CA GLY A 79 -5.50 -11.07 -6.52
C GLY A 79 -4.85 -11.12 -7.90
N ILE A 80 -4.97 -10.04 -8.68
CA ILE A 80 -4.37 -9.93 -10.02
C ILE A 80 -2.95 -9.39 -9.87
N SER A 81 -1.97 -10.07 -10.47
CA SER A 81 -0.58 -9.63 -10.43
C SER A 81 -0.37 -8.37 -11.28
N VAL A 82 0.37 -7.40 -10.74
CA VAL A 82 0.67 -6.12 -11.41
C VAL A 82 2.14 -5.76 -11.24
N GLU A 83 2.76 -5.31 -12.33
CA GLU A 83 4.10 -4.72 -12.32
C GLU A 83 4.02 -3.22 -12.59
N LEU A 84 4.62 -2.42 -11.71
CA LEU A 84 4.53 -0.96 -11.73
C LEU A 84 5.91 -0.33 -11.78
N ASN A 85 6.01 0.81 -12.46
CA ASN A 85 7.20 1.65 -12.49
C ASN A 85 6.86 3.04 -11.97
N VAL A 86 7.77 3.61 -11.18
CA VAL A 86 7.69 4.99 -10.72
C VAL A 86 7.99 5.95 -11.87
N ASN A 87 7.14 6.97 -12.01
CA ASN A 87 7.27 8.04 -13.02
C ASN A 87 8.21 9.18 -12.59
#